data_AF-A0A847A9A5-F1
#
_entry.id   AF-A0A847A9A5-F1
#
_cell.length_a   1.000
_cell.length_b   1.000
_cell.length_c   1.000
_cell.angle_alpha   90.00
_cell.angle_beta   90.00
_cell.angle_gamma   90.00
#
_symmetry.space_group_name_H-M   'P 1'
#
loop_
_entity.id
_entity.type
_entity.pdbx_description
1 polymer ?
#
loop_
_entity_poly.entity_id
_entity_poly.type
_entity_poly.pdbx_seq_one_letter_code
_entity_poly.pdbx_strand_id
1 'polypeptide(L)' 'MSYRIIHYINQFYAGIGGEEKADVAPEIREGVVGPGMAFKGAFGADAEIVATVICGDSY' A
#
# COMPACT_ATOMS: atom_id res chain seq x y z
N MET A 1 -6.17 -11.58 19.02
CA MET A 1 -4.87 -11.17 18.43
C MET A 1 -5.19 -10.43 17.15
N SER A 2 -4.53 -9.31 16.87
CA SER A 2 -4.71 -8.58 15.60
C SER A 2 -3.69 -9.06 14.58
N TYR A 3 -4.12 -9.33 13.35
CA TYR A 3 -3.22 -9.63 12.24
C TYR A 3 -2.48 -8.37 11.82
N ARG A 4 -1.17 -8.48 11.65
CA ARG A 4 -0.33 -7.39 11.14
C ARG A 4 -0.13 -7.59 9.65
N ILE A 5 -0.56 -6.63 8.85
CA ILE A 5 -0.62 -6.73 7.40
C ILE A 5 0.37 -5.75 6.77
N ILE A 6 1.07 -6.22 5.75
CA ILE A 6 1.78 -5.38 4.78
C ILE A 6 0.90 -5.28 3.55
N HIS A 7 0.54 -4.06 3.14
CA HIS A 7 -0.28 -3.84 1.95
C HIS A 7 0.61 -3.50 0.76
N TYR A 8 0.66 -4.36 -0.24
CA TYR A 8 1.42 -4.09 -1.47
C TYR A 8 0.52 -3.42 -2.49
N ILE A 9 0.99 -2.31 -3.07
CA ILE A 9 0.28 -1.58 -4.12
C ILE A 9 1.27 -1.09 -5.19
N ASN A 10 0.76 -0.70 -6.35
CA ASN A 10 1.57 -0.10 -7.41
C ASN A 10 1.68 1.43 -7.28
N GLN A 11 2.48 2.05 -8.16
CA GLN A 11 2.70 3.49 -8.24
C GLN A 11 1.41 4.30 -8.40
N PHE A 12 0.43 3.75 -9.13
CA PHE A 12 -0.83 4.42 -9.41
C PHE A 12 -1.69 4.50 -8.15
N TYR A 13 -1.88 3.37 -7.47
CA TYR A 13 -2.62 3.31 -6.21
C TYR A 13 -1.90 4.05 -5.06
N ALA A 14 -0.58 4.22 -5.17
CA ALA A 14 0.20 5.05 -4.26
C ALA A 14 0.10 6.57 -4.55
N GLY A 15 -0.53 6.98 -5.65
CA GLY A 15 -0.65 8.37 -6.06
C GLY A 15 0.65 9.00 -6.57
N ILE A 16 1.61 8.18 -7.02
CA ILE A 16 2.91 8.64 -7.53
C ILE A 16 2.82 9.08 -9.01
N GLY A 17 1.99 8.41 -9.80
CA GLY A 17 1.77 8.68 -11.22
C GLY A 17 1.15 7.49 -11.94
N GLY A 18 0.88 7.63 -13.23
CA GLY A 18 0.39 6.56 -14.10
C GLY A 18 1.52 5.72 -14.68
N GLU A 19 1.35 5.32 -15.94
CA GLU A 19 2.33 4.55 -16.71
C GLU A 19 3.68 5.27 -16.82
N GLU A 20 3.69 6.60 -16.81
CA GLU A 20 4.92 7.41 -16.86
C GLU A 20 5.80 7.29 -15.60
N LYS A 21 5.29 6.63 -14.56
CA LYS A 21 5.99 6.30 -13.30
C LYS A 21 6.02 4.80 -13.03
N ALA A 22 5.75 3.95 -14.02
CA ALA A 22 5.77 2.50 -13.84
C ALA A 22 7.16 1.93 -13.52
N ASP A 23 8.23 2.72 -13.66
CA ASP A 23 9.63 2.40 -13.33
C ASP A 23 10.03 2.79 -11.89
N VAL A 24 9.07 3.19 -11.04
CA VAL A 24 9.35 3.53 -9.65
C VAL A 24 9.92 2.33 -8.89
N ALA A 25 11.06 2.55 -8.25
CA ALA A 25 11.71 1.54 -7.43
C ALA A 25 10.85 1.12 -6.23
N PRO A 26 10.96 -0.14 -5.77
CA PRO A 26 10.30 -0.63 -4.59
C PRO A 26 10.66 0.25 -3.38
N GLU A 27 9.64 0.79 -2.72
CA GLU A 27 9.78 1.52 -1.48
C GLU A 27 8.76 1.06 -0.44
N ILE A 28 9.05 1.34 0.83
CA ILE A 28 8.16 1.03 1.95
C ILE A 28 7.79 2.34 2.62
N ARG A 29 6.49 2.52 2.87
CA ARG A 29 5.97 3.61 3.70
C ARG A 29 5.30 3.03 4.93
N GLU A 30 5.62 3.58 6.09
CA GLU A 30 4.99 3.16 7.35
C GLU A 30 3.49 3.52 7.35
N GLY A 31 2.67 2.60 7.84
CA GLY A 31 1.22 2.74 7.86
C GLY A 31 0.54 2.59 6.50
N VAL A 32 -0.65 3.19 6.39
CA VAL A 32 -1.60 3.00 5.29
C VAL A 32 -1.37 4.03 4.18
N VAL A 33 -1.30 3.56 2.94
CA VAL A 33 -1.28 4.41 1.74
C VAL A 33 -2.39 3.98 0.76
N GLY A 34 -3.00 4.96 0.09
CA GLY A 34 -3.94 4.75 -1.00
C GLY A 34 -5.16 3.91 -0.60
N PRO A 35 -5.53 2.87 -1.38
CA PRO A 35 -6.76 2.09 -1.15
C PRO A 35 -6.75 1.32 0.18
N GLY A 36 -5.60 1.19 0.85
CA GLY A 36 -5.51 0.57 2.17
C GLY A 36 -6.39 1.23 3.24
N MET A 37 -6.78 2.49 3.04
CA MET A 37 -7.65 3.22 3.98
C MET A 37 -9.03 2.58 4.13
N ALA A 38 -9.57 1.97 3.07
CA ALA A 38 -10.85 1.28 3.13
C ALA A 38 -10.80 0.06 4.07
N PHE A 39 -9.65 -0.62 4.14
CA PHE A 39 -9.47 -1.79 4.99
C PHE A 39 -9.43 -1.44 6.47
N LYS A 40 -9.00 -0.23 6.85
CA LYS A 40 -9.01 0.20 8.26
C LYS A 40 -10.42 0.12 8.86
N GLY A 41 -11.45 0.48 8.08
CA GLY A 41 -12.85 0.35 8.51
C GLY A 41 -13.36 -1.09 8.45
N ALA A 42 -12.98 -1.83 7.41
CA ALA A 42 -13.44 -3.20 7.20
C ALA A 42 -12.86 -4.22 8.20
N PHE A 43 -11.60 -4.05 8.60
CA PHE A 43 -10.91 -4.95 9.52
C PHE A 43 -11.30 -4.77 10.98
N GLY A 44 -11.79 -3.59 11.36
CA GLY A 44 -12.12 -3.31 12.76
C GLY A 44 -10.95 -3.58 13.70
N ALA A 45 -11.13 -4.49 14.66
CA ALA A 45 -10.11 -4.87 15.64
C ALA A 45 -9.29 -6.11 15.23
N ASP A 46 -9.64 -6.77 14.12
CA ASP A 46 -9.09 -8.07 13.76
C ASP A 46 -7.77 -7.95 12.99
N ALA A 47 -7.52 -6.82 12.31
CA ALA A 47 -6.29 -6.61 11.57
C ALA A 47 -5.89 -5.13 11.46
N GLU A 48 -4.59 -4.90 11.30
CA GLU A 48 -3.98 -3.59 11.10
C GLU A 48 -2.95 -3.65 9.97
N ILE A 49 -3.03 -2.70 9.03
CA ILE A 49 -1.97 -2.48 8.05
C ILE A 49 -0.86 -1.67 8.72
N VAL A 50 0.29 -2.30 8.94
CA VAL A 50 1.43 -1.68 9.63
C VAL A 50 2.40 -0.98 8.68
N ALA A 51 2.41 -1.38 7.41
CA ALA A 51 3.15 -0.69 6.36
C ALA A 51 2.56 -0.98 4.98
N THR A 52 2.89 -0.10 4.04
CA THR A 52 2.56 -0.24 2.63
C THR A 52 3.85 -0.38 1.82
N VAL A 53 3.94 -1.44 1.01
CA VAL A 53 5.01 -1.60 0.00
C VAL A 53 4.47 -1.05 -1.31
N ILE A 54 5.28 -0.24 -1.98
CA ILE A 54 4.95 0.39 -3.26
C ILE A 54 6.01 -0.02 -4.27
N CYS A 55 5.60 -0.48 -5.44
CA CYS A 55 6.53 -0.79 -6.54
C CYS A 55 5.87 -0.44 -7.86
N GLY A 56 6.64 0.12 -8.80
CA GLY A 56 6.17 0.36 -10.15
C GLY A 56 5.81 -0.95 -10.86
N ASP A 57 4.76 -0.92 -11.69
CA ASP A 57 4.32 -2.10 -12.45
C ASP A 57 5.38 -2.65 -13.43
N SER A 58 6.37 -1.83 -13.81
CA SER A 58 7.43 -2.14 -14.77
C SER A 58 8.85 -2.06 -14.17
N TYR A 59 8.99 -2.16 -12.85
CA TYR A 59 10.29 -2.22 -12.19
C TYR A 59 10.95 -3.60 -12.26
#